data_AF-L5LNH7-F1
#
_entry.id   AF-L5LNH7-F1
#
_cell.length_a   1.000
_cell.length_b   1.000
_cell.length_c   1.000
_cell.angle_alpha   90.00
_cell.angle_beta   90.00
_cell.angle_gamma   90.00
#
_symmetry.space_group_name_H-M   'P 1'
#
loop_
_entity.id
_entity.type
_entity.pdbx_description
1 polymer ?
#
loop_
_entity_poly.entity_id
_entity_poly.type
_entity_poly.pdbx_seq_one_letter_code
_entity_poly.pdbx_strand_id
1 'polypeptide(L)'
;MAVLLALLGAPCLLFLGVGLWVICSHFFTADIPVGIGHPVKLRGLILEKLRICSMPQFLHFVHDLLPFIKDPDVVVTDLLFGTIPVKLYQPRRTSRSLRPGILLFHGGGTIVGSFKMYHTICCRLCKESDSVVLIVGYRLAPQHRFPVPIRDCFAAATHFLKSLDMYGVDPARVVVCGDSAGGGVAAAACQKFLDRSDLPKIRAQLLIYPTLQVLDYQLPSFQQNKNVPLVTLDFVFLCMSYYLDVSLQWKNAILKGAHMPAQVWEKYRKWLDPENIPERFKKRGYRQVARAPLNEAAYLETDLLLDLLNSPMLAEDEVVSRFPEACIVSCEYDILRDNSLLYKKRLEDLGVPVTWHHMEDGFHGVLSTLGMGCLQVPCATRILRLMVQFIKGL
;
A
#
# COMPACT_ATOMS: atom_id res chain seq x y z
N MET A 1 17.76 -57.00 -5.88
CA MET A 1 16.99 -55.86 -6.45
C MET A 1 15.86 -55.36 -5.55
N ALA A 2 15.07 -56.22 -4.89
CA ALA A 2 13.94 -55.78 -4.06
C ALA A 2 14.34 -54.97 -2.79
N VAL A 3 15.46 -55.28 -2.16
CA VAL A 3 15.94 -54.56 -0.95
C VAL A 3 16.47 -53.14 -1.29
N LEU A 4 16.99 -52.94 -2.51
CA LEU A 4 17.52 -51.65 -2.95
C LEU A 4 16.39 -50.63 -3.26
N LEU A 5 15.24 -51.11 -3.75
CA LEU A 5 14.04 -50.30 -4.00
C LEU A 5 13.36 -49.85 -2.69
N ALA A 6 13.37 -50.69 -1.65
CA ALA A 6 12.85 -50.31 -0.33
C ALA A 6 13.71 -49.24 0.37
N LEU A 7 15.04 -49.30 0.19
CA LEU A 7 15.99 -48.32 0.74
C LEU A 7 15.97 -46.96 0.02
N LEU A 8 15.52 -46.92 -1.24
CA LEU A 8 15.31 -45.67 -1.99
C LEU A 8 13.90 -45.07 -1.81
N GLY A 9 12.90 -45.89 -1.48
CA GLY A 9 11.52 -45.44 -1.20
C GLY A 9 11.32 -44.81 0.18
N ALA A 10 12.03 -45.31 1.21
CA ALA A 10 11.89 -44.82 2.58
C ALA A 10 12.36 -43.35 2.77
N PRO A 11 13.49 -42.89 2.18
CA PRO A 11 13.87 -41.48 2.20
C PRO A 11 12.86 -40.60 1.48
N CYS A 12 12.35 -41.01 0.31
CA CYS A 12 11.34 -40.25 -0.45
C CYS A 12 10.03 -40.10 0.32
N LEU A 13 9.57 -41.14 1.02
CA LEU A 13 8.39 -41.09 1.89
C LEU A 13 8.61 -40.25 3.16
N LEU A 14 9.82 -40.27 3.74
CA LEU A 14 10.22 -39.40 4.85
C LEU A 14 10.34 -37.93 4.41
N PHE A 15 10.90 -37.63 3.24
CA PHE A 15 10.96 -36.28 2.68
C PHE A 15 9.57 -35.75 2.30
N LEU A 16 8.70 -36.60 1.74
CA LEU A 16 7.29 -36.27 1.51
C LEU A 16 6.53 -36.08 2.83
N GLY A 17 6.77 -36.92 3.84
CA GLY A 17 6.12 -36.84 5.15
C GLY A 17 6.55 -35.62 5.97
N VAL A 18 7.86 -35.29 5.97
CA VAL A 18 8.40 -34.07 6.59
C VAL A 18 7.97 -32.84 5.80
N GLY A 19 7.96 -32.91 4.46
CA GLY A 19 7.43 -31.85 3.60
C GLY A 19 5.95 -31.57 3.86
N LEU A 20 5.11 -32.62 3.93
CA LEU A 20 3.69 -32.50 4.27
C LEU A 20 3.50 -32.00 5.70
N TRP A 21 4.31 -32.47 6.66
CA TRP A 21 4.26 -31.99 8.05
C TRP A 21 4.65 -30.53 8.16
N VAL A 22 5.69 -30.07 7.45
CA VAL A 22 6.13 -28.67 7.42
C VAL A 22 5.08 -27.80 6.73
N ILE A 23 4.49 -28.27 5.62
CA ILE A 23 3.36 -27.62 4.95
C ILE A 23 2.15 -27.52 5.89
N CYS A 24 1.75 -28.62 6.53
CA CYS A 24 0.65 -28.64 7.50
C CYS A 24 0.94 -27.74 8.70
N SER A 25 2.11 -27.86 9.34
CA SER A 25 2.55 -27.03 10.45
C SER A 25 2.57 -25.54 10.10
N HIS A 26 3.01 -25.17 8.88
CA HIS A 26 2.95 -23.77 8.42
C HIS A 26 1.54 -23.30 8.03
N PHE A 27 0.73 -24.19 7.47
CA PHE A 27 -0.70 -23.97 7.23
C PHE A 27 -1.46 -23.75 8.55
N PHE A 28 -0.99 -24.35 9.66
CA PHE A 28 -1.54 -24.20 11.01
C PHE A 28 -0.90 -23.09 11.87
N THR A 29 0.23 -22.49 11.47
CA THR A 29 0.95 -21.42 12.23
C THR A 29 0.87 -20.03 11.60
N ALA A 30 0.17 -19.84 10.48
CA ALA A 30 -0.21 -18.51 10.03
C ALA A 30 -1.26 -17.94 10.99
N ASP A 31 -0.94 -16.81 11.63
CA ASP A 31 -1.86 -16.05 12.47
C ASP A 31 -2.95 -15.46 11.56
N ILE A 32 -4.01 -16.23 11.32
CA ILE A 32 -5.22 -15.75 10.65
C ILE A 32 -6.17 -15.33 11.75
N PRO A 33 -6.38 -14.02 11.96
CA PRO A 33 -7.28 -13.54 12.99
C PRO A 33 -8.70 -14.09 12.76
N VAL A 34 -9.36 -14.45 13.85
CA VAL A 34 -10.70 -15.08 13.83
C VAL A 34 -11.75 -14.21 13.11
N GLY A 35 -11.59 -12.89 13.07
CA GLY A 35 -12.52 -11.99 12.36
C GLY A 35 -12.30 -11.90 10.84
N ILE A 36 -11.28 -12.55 10.27
CA ILE A 36 -11.20 -12.71 8.81
C ILE A 36 -12.17 -13.82 8.40
N GLY A 37 -13.34 -13.45 7.87
CA GLY A 37 -14.43 -14.39 7.52
C GLY A 37 -14.10 -15.41 6.43
N HIS A 38 -12.90 -15.37 5.83
CA HIS A 38 -12.47 -16.27 4.75
C HIS A 38 -11.06 -16.84 4.96
N PRO A 39 -10.80 -17.55 6.07
CA PRO A 39 -9.45 -17.97 6.45
C PRO A 39 -8.82 -18.92 5.42
N VAL A 40 -9.61 -19.81 4.81
CA VAL A 40 -9.13 -20.78 3.80
C VAL A 40 -8.57 -20.09 2.55
N LYS A 41 -9.17 -18.98 2.10
CA LYS A 41 -8.69 -18.20 0.95
C LYS A 41 -7.34 -17.54 1.24
N LEU A 42 -7.14 -17.12 2.49
CA LEU A 42 -5.89 -16.50 2.94
C LEU A 42 -4.77 -17.54 3.14
N ARG A 43 -5.13 -18.79 3.49
CA ARG A 43 -4.16 -19.89 3.65
C ARG A 43 -3.53 -20.36 2.32
N GLY A 44 -4.24 -20.22 1.21
CA GLY A 44 -3.71 -20.53 -0.13
C GLY A 44 -2.55 -19.63 -0.59
N LEU A 45 -2.24 -18.56 0.17
CA LEU A 45 -1.23 -17.56 -0.15
C LEU A 45 0.09 -17.74 0.63
N ILE A 46 0.28 -18.87 1.33
CA ILE A 46 1.43 -19.14 2.20
C ILE A 46 2.49 -19.99 1.46
N LEU A 47 3.25 -19.39 0.52
CA LEU A 47 4.41 -20.05 -0.10
C LEU A 47 5.77 -19.49 0.38
N GLU A 48 5.81 -18.27 0.91
CA GLU A 48 7.07 -17.64 1.35
C GLU A 48 7.69 -18.30 2.59
N LYS A 49 6.87 -18.69 3.58
CA LYS A 49 7.38 -19.32 4.80
C LYS A 49 8.04 -20.68 4.54
N LEU A 50 7.73 -21.32 3.41
CA LEU A 50 8.31 -22.60 3.00
C LEU A 50 9.64 -22.43 2.24
N ARG A 51 10.10 -21.19 1.98
CA ARG A 51 11.28 -20.87 1.15
C ARG A 51 11.23 -21.47 -0.26
N ILE A 52 10.05 -21.86 -0.75
CA ILE A 52 9.85 -22.42 -2.09
C ILE A 52 9.89 -21.29 -3.13
N CYS A 53 9.38 -20.10 -2.78
CA CYS A 53 9.35 -18.90 -3.62
C CYS A 53 9.26 -17.66 -2.71
N SER A 54 9.92 -16.55 -3.05
CA SER A 54 9.77 -15.29 -2.29
C SER A 54 8.36 -14.71 -2.48
N MET A 55 7.76 -14.01 -1.48
CA MET A 55 6.41 -13.43 -1.67
C MET A 55 6.30 -12.52 -2.90
N PRO A 56 7.29 -11.66 -3.21
CA PRO A 56 7.27 -10.86 -4.44
C PRO A 56 7.10 -11.70 -5.70
N GLN A 57 7.91 -12.75 -5.85
CA GLN A 57 7.85 -13.65 -7.00
C GLN A 57 6.54 -14.44 -7.03
N PHE A 58 6.03 -14.84 -5.87
CA PHE A 58 4.76 -15.56 -5.77
C PHE A 58 3.57 -14.67 -6.16
N LEU A 59 3.53 -13.41 -5.72
CA LEU A 59 2.47 -12.47 -6.09
C LEU A 59 2.47 -12.20 -7.60
N HIS A 60 3.65 -11.99 -8.19
CA HIS A 60 3.79 -11.90 -9.64
C HIS A 60 3.29 -13.17 -10.33
N PHE A 61 3.73 -14.35 -9.87
CA PHE A 61 3.31 -15.63 -10.41
C PHE A 61 1.80 -15.85 -10.38
N VAL A 62 1.13 -15.59 -9.24
CA VAL A 62 -0.33 -15.73 -9.12
C VAL A 62 -1.05 -14.79 -10.07
N HIS A 63 -0.63 -13.52 -10.15
CA HIS A 63 -1.20 -12.58 -11.09
C HIS A 63 -0.90 -12.94 -12.54
N ASP A 64 0.24 -13.57 -12.81
CA ASP A 64 0.62 -13.97 -14.16
C ASP A 64 -0.22 -15.14 -14.69
N LEU A 65 -0.60 -16.06 -13.81
CA LEU A 65 -1.52 -17.15 -14.12
C LEU A 65 -2.96 -16.70 -14.38
N LEU A 66 -3.37 -15.54 -13.85
CA LEU A 66 -4.72 -15.04 -14.07
C LEU A 66 -4.87 -14.52 -15.51
N PRO A 67 -5.97 -14.90 -16.20
CA PRO A 67 -6.20 -14.47 -17.57
C PRO A 67 -6.36 -12.96 -17.61
N PHE A 68 -5.72 -12.32 -18.60
CA PHE A 68 -5.94 -10.91 -18.88
C PHE A 68 -7.32 -10.76 -19.54
N ILE A 69 -8.28 -10.20 -18.81
CA ILE A 69 -9.65 -10.01 -19.30
C ILE A 69 -9.78 -8.58 -19.83
N LYS A 70 -9.97 -8.45 -21.15
CA LYS A 70 -10.33 -7.16 -21.76
C LYS A 70 -11.74 -6.76 -21.34
N ASP A 71 -11.91 -5.52 -20.88
CA ASP A 71 -13.23 -4.95 -20.63
C ASP A 71 -13.73 -4.22 -21.90
N PRO A 72 -14.85 -4.64 -22.51
CA PRO A 72 -15.32 -4.06 -23.78
C PRO A 72 -15.79 -2.60 -23.66
N ASP A 73 -16.07 -2.14 -22.43
CA ASP A 73 -16.56 -0.80 -22.13
C ASP A 73 -15.44 0.19 -21.78
N VAL A 74 -14.19 -0.26 -21.72
CA VAL A 74 -13.03 0.55 -21.34
C VAL A 74 -11.98 0.52 -22.46
N VAL A 75 -11.61 1.69 -22.94
CA VAL A 75 -10.45 1.86 -23.83
C VAL A 75 -9.20 1.95 -22.97
N VAL A 76 -8.23 1.09 -23.25
CA VAL A 76 -6.96 1.04 -22.52
C VAL A 76 -5.84 1.37 -23.48
N THR A 77 -5.09 2.42 -23.16
CA THR A 77 -4.00 2.94 -24.00
C THR A 77 -2.70 2.90 -23.24
N ASP A 78 -1.69 2.25 -23.83
CA ASP A 78 -0.31 2.29 -23.34
C ASP A 78 0.37 3.54 -23.86
N LEU A 79 0.97 4.31 -22.94
CA LEU A 79 1.61 5.58 -23.24
C LEU A 79 2.98 5.66 -22.53
N LEU A 80 3.80 6.59 -23.00
CA LEU A 80 5.05 6.97 -22.37
C LEU A 80 5.03 8.48 -22.08
N PHE A 81 5.18 8.85 -20.82
CA PHE A 81 5.42 10.24 -20.42
C PHE A 81 6.92 10.42 -20.23
N GLY A 82 7.59 10.82 -21.31
CA GLY A 82 9.05 10.74 -21.40
C GLY A 82 9.49 9.28 -21.43
N THR A 83 10.23 8.83 -20.42
CA THR A 83 10.65 7.43 -20.26
C THR A 83 9.76 6.62 -19.30
N ILE A 84 8.74 7.25 -18.72
CA ILE A 84 7.89 6.63 -17.70
C ILE A 84 6.68 5.98 -18.38
N PRO A 85 6.52 4.65 -18.28
CA PRO A 85 5.33 3.99 -18.80
C PRO A 85 4.12 4.36 -17.94
N VAL A 86 3.04 4.70 -18.61
CA VAL A 86 1.73 4.95 -17.99
C VAL A 86 0.66 4.23 -18.79
N LYS A 87 -0.43 3.85 -18.13
CA LYS A 87 -1.57 3.23 -18.78
C LYS A 87 -2.81 4.07 -18.51
N LEU A 88 -3.46 4.50 -19.59
CA LEU A 88 -4.65 5.32 -19.55
C LEU A 88 -5.89 4.44 -19.77
N TYR A 89 -6.90 4.61 -18.92
CA TYR A 89 -8.19 3.94 -19.01
C TYR A 89 -9.27 4.99 -19.19
N GLN A 90 -10.04 4.86 -20.26
CA GLN A 90 -11.11 5.79 -20.60
C GLN A 90 -12.42 5.03 -20.84
N PRO A 91 -13.57 5.54 -20.37
CA PRO A 91 -14.85 4.94 -20.69
C PRO A 91 -15.10 5.04 -22.19
N ARG A 92 -15.49 3.92 -22.82
CA ARG A 92 -15.70 3.84 -24.27
C ARG A 92 -16.92 4.62 -24.75
N ARG A 93 -17.89 4.81 -23.86
CA ARG A 93 -19.05 5.67 -24.13
C ARG A 93 -18.57 7.09 -24.42
N THR A 94 -19.09 7.71 -25.47
CA THR A 94 -18.86 9.13 -25.72
C THR A 94 -19.54 9.96 -24.63
N SER A 95 -18.84 11.00 -24.17
CA SER A 95 -19.40 11.98 -23.23
C SER A 95 -19.43 13.34 -23.91
N ARG A 96 -20.48 14.13 -23.64
CA ARG A 96 -20.56 15.54 -24.03
C ARG A 96 -19.95 16.48 -22.98
N SER A 97 -19.68 15.97 -21.78
CA SER A 97 -19.06 16.71 -20.67
C SER A 97 -17.68 16.16 -20.34
N LEU A 98 -16.81 17.01 -19.79
CA LEU A 98 -15.55 16.59 -19.21
C LEU A 98 -15.80 15.60 -18.05
N ARG A 99 -14.86 14.68 -17.84
CA ARG A 99 -14.93 13.61 -16.84
C ARG A 99 -14.03 13.89 -15.64
N PRO A 100 -14.30 13.32 -14.46
CA PRO A 100 -13.30 13.30 -13.39
C PRO A 100 -12.02 12.57 -13.85
N GLY A 101 -10.88 13.00 -13.31
CA GLY A 101 -9.58 12.40 -13.55
C GLY A 101 -9.07 11.70 -12.29
N ILE A 102 -8.51 10.50 -12.45
CA ILE A 102 -7.94 9.72 -11.35
C ILE A 102 -6.47 9.44 -11.66
N LEU A 103 -5.57 10.06 -10.89
CA LEU A 103 -4.15 9.71 -10.87
C LEU A 103 -3.92 8.59 -9.86
N LEU A 104 -3.70 7.37 -10.34
CA LEU A 104 -3.52 6.19 -9.50
C LEU A 104 -2.04 5.82 -9.37
N PHE A 105 -1.55 5.79 -8.13
CA PHE A 105 -0.25 5.24 -7.76
C PHE A 105 -0.46 3.88 -7.13
N HIS A 106 0.13 2.85 -7.73
CA HIS A 106 -0.04 1.49 -7.23
C HIS A 106 0.71 1.25 -5.90
N GLY A 107 0.29 0.25 -5.14
CA GLY A 107 0.97 -0.26 -3.96
C GLY A 107 2.08 -1.26 -4.29
N GLY A 108 2.36 -2.17 -3.35
CA GLY A 108 3.39 -3.21 -3.50
C GLY A 108 4.75 -2.85 -2.90
N GLY A 109 4.78 -1.94 -1.91
CA GLY A 109 5.99 -1.64 -1.14
C GLY A 109 7.14 -1.07 -1.99
N THR A 110 6.84 -0.52 -3.17
CA THR A 110 7.80 -0.05 -4.18
C THR A 110 8.76 -1.12 -4.74
N ILE A 111 8.52 -2.39 -4.44
CA ILE A 111 9.31 -3.54 -4.91
C ILE A 111 8.48 -4.53 -5.76
N VAL A 112 7.15 -4.43 -5.67
CA VAL A 112 6.16 -5.22 -6.41
C VAL A 112 5.14 -4.26 -7.02
N GLY A 113 4.48 -4.69 -8.09
CA GLY A 113 3.38 -3.98 -8.72
C GLY A 113 3.50 -3.99 -10.24
N SER A 114 2.36 -4.01 -10.92
CA SER A 114 2.33 -3.94 -12.38
C SER A 114 0.97 -3.48 -12.88
N PHE A 115 0.92 -3.03 -14.14
CA PHE A 115 -0.35 -2.74 -14.79
C PHE A 115 -1.30 -3.93 -14.83
N LYS A 116 -0.77 -5.16 -14.89
CA LYS A 116 -1.59 -6.38 -14.89
C LYS A 116 -2.29 -6.58 -13.55
N MET A 117 -1.58 -6.38 -12.44
CA MET A 117 -2.16 -6.48 -11.09
C MET A 117 -3.29 -5.48 -10.86
N TYR A 118 -3.15 -4.28 -11.42
CA TYR A 118 -4.10 -3.18 -11.24
C TYR A 118 -5.16 -3.10 -12.34
N HIS A 119 -5.11 -3.97 -13.34
CA HIS A 119 -5.97 -3.85 -14.52
C HIS A 119 -7.46 -3.88 -14.16
N THR A 120 -7.88 -4.86 -13.36
CA THR A 120 -9.27 -4.99 -12.91
C THR A 120 -9.71 -3.79 -12.08
N ILE A 121 -8.86 -3.29 -11.19
CA ILE A 121 -9.15 -2.13 -10.34
C ILE A 121 -9.36 -0.89 -11.23
N CYS A 122 -8.44 -0.63 -12.17
CA CYS A 122 -8.53 0.53 -13.06
C CYS A 122 -9.73 0.45 -14.00
N CYS A 123 -10.03 -0.70 -14.59
CA CYS A 123 -11.21 -0.89 -15.43
C CYS A 123 -12.50 -0.62 -14.66
N ARG A 124 -12.61 -1.17 -13.43
CA ARG A 124 -13.81 -0.98 -12.62
C ARG A 124 -13.93 0.46 -12.10
N LEU A 125 -12.85 1.10 -11.65
CA LEU A 125 -12.88 2.52 -11.29
C LEU A 125 -13.31 3.37 -12.48
N CYS A 126 -12.66 3.21 -13.64
CA CYS A 126 -12.96 3.93 -14.88
C CYS A 126 -14.45 3.80 -15.24
N LYS A 127 -14.96 2.57 -15.31
CA LYS A 127 -16.34 2.29 -15.74
C LYS A 127 -17.37 2.71 -14.70
N GLU A 128 -17.17 2.32 -13.44
CA GLU A 128 -18.19 2.51 -12.41
C GLU A 128 -18.28 3.97 -11.96
N SER A 129 -17.20 4.76 -12.08
CA SER A 129 -17.18 6.20 -11.76
C SER A 129 -17.30 7.14 -12.97
N ASP A 130 -17.34 6.61 -14.21
CA ASP A 130 -17.27 7.37 -15.47
C ASP A 130 -16.10 8.37 -15.51
N SER A 131 -14.94 7.92 -15.02
CA SER A 131 -13.73 8.73 -14.89
C SER A 131 -12.63 8.25 -15.83
N VAL A 132 -11.71 9.15 -16.16
CA VAL A 132 -10.43 8.79 -16.80
C VAL A 132 -9.44 8.39 -15.72
N VAL A 133 -8.87 7.19 -15.81
CA VAL A 133 -7.84 6.71 -14.85
C VAL A 133 -6.50 6.66 -15.55
N LEU A 134 -5.50 7.32 -14.98
CA LEU A 134 -4.10 7.16 -15.35
C LEU A 134 -3.37 6.44 -14.22
N ILE A 135 -2.83 5.26 -14.49
CA ILE A 135 -1.94 4.54 -13.56
C ILE A 135 -0.48 4.69 -14.00
N VAL A 136 0.40 4.98 -13.05
CA VAL A 136 1.84 5.17 -13.30
C VAL A 136 2.59 3.85 -13.10
N GLY A 137 3.34 3.41 -14.12
CA GLY A 137 4.26 2.27 -14.03
C GLY A 137 5.64 2.72 -13.59
N TYR A 138 5.75 3.27 -12.38
CA TYR A 138 7.01 3.80 -11.87
C TYR A 138 8.03 2.69 -11.63
N ARG A 139 9.31 3.03 -11.73
CA ARG A 139 10.41 2.10 -11.52
C ARG A 139 10.46 1.58 -10.08
N LEU A 140 10.88 0.33 -9.89
CA LEU A 140 10.83 -0.36 -8.59
C LEU A 140 12.22 -0.61 -8.00
N ALA A 141 12.28 -0.67 -6.68
CA ALA A 141 13.43 -1.15 -5.93
C ALA A 141 13.52 -2.69 -6.01
N PRO A 142 14.72 -3.28 -5.83
CA PRO A 142 16.00 -2.64 -5.48
C PRO A 142 16.74 -2.02 -6.68
N GLN A 143 16.30 -2.23 -7.92
CA GLN A 143 16.99 -1.72 -9.11
C GLN A 143 16.97 -0.19 -9.17
N HIS A 144 15.87 0.41 -8.70
CA HIS A 144 15.68 1.85 -8.65
C HIS A 144 15.19 2.26 -7.27
N ARG A 145 16.14 2.63 -6.41
CA ARG A 145 15.89 3.07 -5.02
C ARG A 145 15.36 4.51 -4.97
N PHE A 146 14.94 4.95 -3.78
CA PHE A 146 14.59 6.33 -3.51
C PHE A 146 15.68 7.29 -4.03
N PRO A 147 15.33 8.43 -4.66
CA PRO A 147 13.97 8.94 -4.89
C PRO A 147 13.40 8.58 -6.28
N VAL A 148 13.95 7.59 -6.99
CA VAL A 148 13.57 7.31 -8.39
C VAL A 148 12.08 6.96 -8.54
N PRO A 149 11.49 6.03 -7.76
CA PRO A 149 10.08 5.65 -7.92
C PRO A 149 9.12 6.84 -7.74
N ILE A 150 9.29 7.63 -6.67
CA ILE A 150 8.43 8.77 -6.39
C ILE A 150 8.63 9.94 -7.38
N ARG A 151 9.85 10.10 -7.91
CA ARG A 151 10.12 11.08 -8.99
C ARG A 151 9.38 10.71 -10.28
N ASP A 152 9.34 9.42 -10.64
CA ASP A 152 8.55 8.95 -11.78
C ASP A 152 7.07 9.27 -11.59
N CYS A 153 6.52 9.00 -10.40
CA CYS A 153 5.15 9.35 -10.05
C CYS A 153 4.85 10.84 -10.23
N PHE A 154 5.71 11.72 -9.70
CA PHE A 154 5.50 13.16 -9.80
C PHE A 154 5.69 13.71 -11.22
N ALA A 155 6.63 13.15 -11.99
CA ALA A 155 6.82 13.54 -13.38
C ALA A 155 5.62 13.13 -14.24
N ALA A 156 5.12 11.90 -14.07
CA ALA A 156 3.93 11.44 -14.78
C ALA A 156 2.66 12.23 -14.38
N ALA A 157 2.48 12.49 -13.08
CA ALA A 157 1.37 13.31 -12.58
C ALA A 157 1.45 14.74 -13.12
N THR A 158 2.63 15.36 -13.13
CA THR A 158 2.83 16.71 -13.71
C THR A 158 2.45 16.73 -15.19
N HIS A 159 2.87 15.71 -15.95
CA HIS A 159 2.53 15.63 -17.37
C HIS A 159 1.02 15.53 -17.56
N PHE A 160 0.35 14.61 -16.86
CA PHE A 160 -1.10 14.43 -16.94
C PHE A 160 -1.88 15.70 -16.58
N LEU A 161 -1.50 16.36 -15.47
CA LEU A 161 -2.15 17.59 -15.01
C LEU A 161 -2.00 18.74 -16.01
N LYS A 162 -0.95 18.73 -16.86
CA LYS A 162 -0.75 19.71 -17.93
C LYS A 162 -1.50 19.38 -19.24
N SER A 163 -2.03 18.17 -19.39
CA SER A 163 -2.65 17.69 -20.62
C SER A 163 -4.05 17.09 -20.41
N LEU A 164 -4.77 17.57 -19.38
CA LEU A 164 -6.11 17.06 -19.03
C LEU A 164 -7.13 17.21 -20.17
N ASP A 165 -7.05 18.30 -20.92
CA ASP A 165 -7.89 18.60 -22.08
C ASP A 165 -7.79 17.52 -23.17
N MET A 166 -6.58 17.03 -23.44
CA MET A 166 -6.32 15.94 -24.40
C MET A 166 -7.07 14.64 -24.04
N TYR A 167 -7.34 14.44 -22.76
CA TYR A 167 -7.99 13.23 -22.25
C TYR A 167 -9.48 13.45 -21.92
N GLY A 168 -10.01 14.65 -22.14
CA GLY A 168 -11.38 15.02 -21.80
C GLY A 168 -11.63 15.06 -20.29
N VAL A 169 -10.61 15.41 -19.51
CA VAL A 169 -10.66 15.48 -18.04
C VAL A 169 -10.97 16.91 -17.58
N ASP A 170 -11.84 16.99 -16.58
CA ASP A 170 -12.21 18.23 -15.91
C ASP A 170 -11.11 18.63 -14.89
N PRO A 171 -10.42 19.78 -15.08
CA PRO A 171 -9.36 20.21 -14.18
C PRO A 171 -9.84 20.47 -12.75
N ALA A 172 -11.13 20.69 -12.52
CA ALA A 172 -11.69 20.89 -11.18
C ALA A 172 -11.98 19.56 -10.44
N ARG A 173 -11.92 18.42 -11.12
CA ARG A 173 -12.31 17.10 -10.58
C ARG A 173 -11.21 16.05 -10.75
N VAL A 174 -9.96 16.44 -10.52
CA VAL A 174 -8.83 15.51 -10.48
C VAL A 174 -8.56 15.03 -9.06
N VAL A 175 -8.56 13.72 -8.86
CA VAL A 175 -8.19 13.08 -7.58
C VAL A 175 -6.86 12.34 -7.70
N VAL A 176 -6.09 12.35 -6.62
CA VAL A 176 -4.97 11.41 -6.45
C VAL A 176 -5.46 10.21 -5.65
N CYS A 177 -5.05 9.02 -6.06
CA CYS A 177 -5.51 7.77 -5.49
C CYS A 177 -4.32 6.84 -5.33
N GLY A 178 -4.27 6.07 -4.25
CA GLY A 178 -3.29 5.01 -4.11
C GLY A 178 -3.56 4.11 -2.93
N ASP A 179 -3.02 2.90 -3.02
CA ASP A 179 -3.10 1.91 -1.95
C ASP A 179 -1.71 1.59 -1.39
N SER A 180 -1.62 1.28 -0.09
CA SER A 180 -0.34 0.93 0.56
C SER A 180 0.72 2.02 0.32
N ALA A 181 1.90 1.67 -0.20
CA ALA A 181 2.95 2.61 -0.60
C ALA A 181 2.46 3.67 -1.61
N GLY A 182 1.58 3.31 -2.55
CA GLY A 182 0.98 4.24 -3.50
C GLY A 182 0.07 5.27 -2.82
N GLY A 183 -0.55 4.90 -1.70
CA GLY A 183 -1.27 5.85 -0.85
C GLY A 183 -0.33 6.89 -0.22
N GLY A 184 0.87 6.48 0.17
CA GLY A 184 1.93 7.40 0.60
C GLY A 184 2.35 8.38 -0.50
N VAL A 185 2.53 7.87 -1.73
CA VAL A 185 2.82 8.71 -2.91
C VAL A 185 1.67 9.69 -3.19
N ALA A 186 0.41 9.25 -3.07
CA ALA A 186 -0.75 10.11 -3.24
C ALA A 186 -0.78 11.27 -2.22
N ALA A 187 -0.51 10.99 -0.95
CA ALA A 187 -0.41 12.02 0.09
C ALA A 187 0.79 12.96 -0.17
N ALA A 188 1.95 12.42 -0.54
CA ALA A 188 3.12 13.21 -0.89
C ALA A 188 2.89 14.08 -2.15
N ALA A 189 2.05 13.63 -3.08
CA ALA A 189 1.65 14.42 -4.25
C ALA A 189 0.84 15.66 -3.85
N CYS A 190 -0.03 15.57 -2.84
CA CYS A 190 -0.75 16.73 -2.30
C CYS A 190 0.24 17.80 -1.81
N GLN A 191 1.27 17.40 -1.06
CA GLN A 191 2.34 18.32 -0.65
C GLN A 191 3.12 18.86 -1.85
N LYS A 192 3.52 17.99 -2.78
CA LYS A 192 4.37 18.35 -3.92
C LYS A 192 3.72 19.38 -4.85
N PHE A 193 2.40 19.31 -5.00
CA PHE A 193 1.64 20.15 -5.92
C PHE A 193 0.86 21.27 -5.25
N LEU A 194 0.93 21.38 -3.91
CA LEU A 194 0.15 22.36 -3.14
C LEU A 194 0.33 23.81 -3.63
N ASP A 195 1.58 24.22 -3.87
CA ASP A 195 1.94 25.58 -4.28
C ASP A 195 2.22 25.71 -5.79
N ARG A 196 1.81 24.72 -6.60
CA ARG A 196 2.02 24.74 -8.06
C ARG A 196 0.87 25.42 -8.78
N SER A 197 0.95 26.75 -8.90
CA SER A 197 -0.05 27.56 -9.60
C SER A 197 -0.15 27.29 -11.11
N ASP A 198 0.85 26.65 -11.71
CA ASP A 198 0.83 26.24 -13.12
C ASP A 198 0.08 24.91 -13.36
N LEU A 199 -0.42 24.26 -12.30
CA LEU A 199 -1.15 23.01 -12.38
C LEU A 199 -2.58 23.17 -11.81
N PRO A 200 -3.56 22.41 -12.33
CA PRO A 200 -4.85 22.24 -11.68
C PRO A 200 -4.71 21.74 -10.24
N LYS A 201 -5.58 22.21 -9.34
CA LYS A 201 -5.60 21.75 -7.95
C LYS A 201 -6.09 20.31 -7.86
N ILE A 202 -5.48 19.53 -6.98
CA ILE A 202 -6.01 18.22 -6.61
C ILE A 202 -7.31 18.45 -5.82
N ARG A 203 -8.41 17.87 -6.29
CA ARG A 203 -9.74 17.99 -5.69
C ARG A 203 -9.87 17.19 -4.40
N ALA A 204 -9.32 15.98 -4.37
CA ALA A 204 -9.35 15.08 -3.23
C ALA A 204 -8.22 14.03 -3.27
N GLN A 205 -7.91 13.42 -2.13
CA GLN A 205 -7.00 12.28 -1.99
C GLN A 205 -7.74 11.01 -1.53
N LEU A 206 -7.63 9.91 -2.28
CA LEU A 206 -8.16 8.59 -1.91
C LEU A 206 -7.02 7.69 -1.45
N LEU A 207 -7.00 7.39 -0.16
CA LEU A 207 -5.92 6.66 0.49
C LEU A 207 -6.43 5.32 1.03
N ILE A 208 -5.97 4.23 0.42
CA ILE A 208 -6.39 2.88 0.79
C ILE A 208 -5.27 2.22 1.59
N TYR A 209 -5.49 2.00 2.89
CA TYR A 209 -4.53 1.48 3.87
C TYR A 209 -3.09 2.02 3.65
N PRO A 210 -2.92 3.36 3.59
CA PRO A 210 -1.69 3.98 3.10
C PRO A 210 -0.50 3.79 4.06
N THR A 211 0.70 3.73 3.48
CA THR A 211 1.95 3.99 4.20
C THR A 211 2.17 5.50 4.28
N LEU A 212 2.15 6.08 5.47
CA LEU A 212 2.27 7.54 5.66
C LEU A 212 3.46 7.94 6.55
N GLN A 213 4.06 6.97 7.24
CA GLN A 213 5.31 7.10 7.96
C GLN A 213 6.06 5.77 7.97
N VAL A 214 7.39 5.85 7.97
CA VAL A 214 8.30 4.70 8.11
C VAL A 214 9.27 4.88 9.29
N LEU A 215 8.88 5.70 10.27
CA LEU A 215 9.64 6.06 11.46
C LEU A 215 9.30 5.16 12.66
N ASP A 216 8.01 5.05 12.99
CA ASP A 216 7.54 4.34 14.18
C ASP A 216 6.90 2.98 13.87
N TYR A 217 7.63 1.93 14.24
CA TYR A 217 7.19 0.54 14.15
C TYR A 217 6.67 -0.01 15.49
N GLN A 218 6.48 0.84 16.52
CA GLN A 218 6.00 0.42 17.85
C GLN A 218 4.50 0.69 18.07
N LEU A 219 3.80 1.24 17.08
CA LEU A 219 2.36 1.48 17.14
C LEU A 219 1.58 0.17 17.38
N PRO A 220 0.37 0.23 17.99
CA PRO A 220 -0.47 -0.93 18.25
C PRO A 220 -0.60 -1.92 17.09
N SER A 221 -0.87 -1.45 15.88
CA SER A 221 -1.06 -2.31 14.70
C SER A 221 0.22 -3.07 14.32
N PHE A 222 1.40 -2.49 14.52
CA PHE A 222 2.66 -3.18 14.28
C PHE A 222 2.90 -4.32 15.27
N GLN A 223 2.40 -4.23 16.51
CA GLN A 223 2.49 -5.33 17.47
C GLN A 223 1.41 -6.40 17.21
N GLN A 224 0.19 -5.95 16.95
CA GLN A 224 -1.01 -6.79 16.83
C GLN A 224 -1.08 -7.57 15.52
N ASN A 225 -0.58 -6.99 14.42
CA ASN A 225 -0.76 -7.52 13.07
C ASN A 225 0.56 -7.91 12.38
N LYS A 226 1.69 -8.00 13.11
CA LYS A 226 3.03 -8.30 12.56
C LYS A 226 3.13 -9.56 11.71
N ASN A 227 2.26 -10.53 11.93
CA ASN A 227 2.28 -11.85 11.30
C ASN A 227 1.09 -12.12 10.37
N VAL A 228 0.21 -11.13 10.16
CA VAL A 228 -0.95 -11.31 9.29
C VAL A 228 -0.47 -11.59 7.86
N PRO A 229 -1.06 -12.58 7.15
CA PRO A 229 -0.63 -12.93 5.79
C PRO A 229 -0.67 -11.77 4.77
N LEU A 230 0.06 -11.94 3.67
CA LEU A 230 0.43 -10.96 2.63
C LEU A 230 1.45 -9.91 3.05
N VAL A 231 1.26 -9.22 4.18
CA VAL A 231 2.17 -8.15 4.61
C VAL A 231 2.51 -8.31 6.09
N THR A 232 3.66 -8.95 6.33
CA THR A 232 4.26 -9.10 7.66
C THR A 232 5.18 -7.92 7.99
N LEU A 233 5.55 -7.78 9.26
CA LEU A 233 6.55 -6.80 9.69
C LEU A 233 7.88 -6.98 8.94
N ASP A 234 8.27 -8.22 8.71
CA ASP A 234 9.51 -8.55 7.99
C ASP A 234 9.44 -8.08 6.54
N PHE A 235 8.29 -8.24 5.89
CA PHE A 235 8.08 -7.78 4.54
C PHE A 235 8.06 -6.24 4.44
N VAL A 236 7.36 -5.55 5.37
CA VAL A 236 7.38 -4.07 5.43
C VAL A 236 8.81 -3.56 5.62
N PHE A 237 9.58 -4.19 6.51
CA PHE A 237 10.97 -3.82 6.75
C PHE A 237 11.85 -4.06 5.51
N LEU A 238 11.65 -5.18 4.80
CA LEU A 238 12.35 -5.46 3.54
C LEU A 238 12.05 -4.41 2.47
N CYS A 239 10.77 -4.03 2.30
CA CYS A 239 10.35 -2.99 1.36
C CYS A 239 11.05 -1.66 1.67
N MET A 240 11.02 -1.22 2.94
CA MET A 240 11.68 0.00 3.39
C MET A 240 13.19 -0.07 3.14
N SER A 241 13.84 -1.18 3.47
CA SER A 241 15.29 -1.36 3.33
C SER A 241 15.73 -1.31 1.87
N TYR A 242 15.02 -1.99 0.96
CA TYR A 242 15.33 -1.95 -0.47
C TYR A 242 15.05 -0.59 -1.09
N TYR A 243 13.98 0.06 -0.66
CA TYR A 243 13.59 1.37 -1.18
C TYR A 243 14.52 2.49 -0.73
N LEU A 244 14.89 2.52 0.56
CA LEU A 244 15.70 3.59 1.16
C LEU A 244 17.19 3.27 1.24
N ASP A 245 17.62 2.10 0.76
CA ASP A 245 19.00 1.60 0.86
C ASP A 245 19.49 1.45 2.32
N VAL A 246 18.58 1.16 3.24
CA VAL A 246 18.88 0.97 4.66
C VAL A 246 19.35 -0.46 4.89
N SER A 247 20.46 -0.64 5.59
CA SER A 247 21.00 -1.96 5.91
C SER A 247 20.03 -2.77 6.79
N LEU A 248 19.81 -4.04 6.41
CA LEU A 248 18.94 -4.95 7.15
C LEU A 248 19.43 -5.22 8.59
N GLN A 249 20.71 -4.97 8.89
CA GLN A 249 21.27 -5.12 10.24
C GLN A 249 20.59 -4.20 11.26
N TRP A 250 20.05 -3.06 10.81
CA TRP A 250 19.42 -2.07 11.68
C TRP A 250 18.00 -2.44 12.12
N LYS A 251 17.45 -3.57 11.66
CA LYS A 251 16.10 -4.01 12.01
C LYS A 251 15.81 -3.93 13.51
N ASN A 252 16.69 -4.49 14.34
CA ASN A 252 16.48 -4.48 15.78
C ASN A 252 16.56 -3.07 16.39
N ALA A 253 17.44 -2.20 15.88
CA ALA A 253 17.53 -0.82 16.35
C ALA A 253 16.29 -0.02 15.94
N ILE A 254 15.82 -0.19 14.70
CA ILE A 254 14.66 0.50 14.15
C ILE A 254 13.38 0.10 14.89
N LEU A 255 13.14 -1.20 15.05
CA LEU A 255 11.96 -1.72 15.76
C LEU A 255 11.91 -1.33 17.25
N LYS A 256 13.08 -1.05 17.86
CA LYS A 256 13.18 -0.54 19.24
C LYS A 256 13.18 0.98 19.33
N GLY A 257 13.10 1.68 18.20
CA GLY A 257 13.17 3.14 18.12
C GLY A 257 14.53 3.74 18.45
N ALA A 258 15.59 2.93 18.52
CA ALA A 258 16.97 3.37 18.78
C ALA A 258 17.62 4.09 17.58
N HIS A 259 16.94 4.14 16.44
CA HIS A 259 17.44 4.75 15.21
C HIS A 259 17.18 6.27 15.13
N MET A 260 16.56 6.86 16.15
CA MET A 260 16.22 8.28 16.18
C MET A 260 16.51 8.88 17.55
N PRO A 261 17.05 10.10 17.62
CA PRO A 261 17.35 10.76 18.88
C PRO A 261 16.05 11.20 19.58
N ALA A 262 16.11 11.41 20.90
CA ALA A 262 14.95 11.78 21.71
C ALA A 262 14.24 13.06 21.23
N GLN A 263 15.01 14.03 20.72
CA GLN A 263 14.47 15.28 20.19
C GLN A 263 13.58 15.06 18.95
N VAL A 264 13.89 14.07 18.11
CA VAL A 264 13.07 13.72 16.95
C VAL A 264 11.76 13.07 17.40
N TRP A 265 11.83 12.16 18.37
CA TRP A 265 10.63 11.56 18.95
C TRP A 265 9.73 12.61 19.60
N GLU A 266 10.30 13.55 20.35
CA GLU A 266 9.55 14.63 20.98
C GLU A 266 8.91 15.56 19.95
N LYS A 267 9.66 15.94 18.90
CA LYS A 267 9.13 16.79 17.81
C LYS A 267 7.85 16.20 17.19
N TYR A 268 7.88 14.91 16.88
CA TYR A 268 6.79 14.25 16.17
C TYR A 268 5.77 13.56 17.07
N ARG A 269 5.97 13.62 18.40
CA ARG A 269 5.08 13.02 19.40
C ARG A 269 3.64 13.44 19.20
N LYS A 270 3.38 14.74 18.99
CA LYS A 270 2.01 15.25 18.79
C LYS A 270 1.21 14.52 17.71
N TRP A 271 1.87 13.94 16.70
CA TRP A 271 1.22 13.24 15.59
C TRP A 271 1.35 11.72 15.66
N LEU A 272 2.47 11.21 16.17
CA LEU A 272 2.79 9.78 16.16
C LEU A 272 2.52 9.08 17.50
N ASP A 273 2.20 9.79 18.57
CA ASP A 273 1.98 9.17 19.87
C ASP A 273 0.82 8.17 19.81
N PRO A 274 0.99 6.92 20.31
CA PRO A 274 -0.08 5.94 20.42
C PRO A 274 -1.31 6.43 21.19
N GLU A 275 -1.20 7.44 22.04
CA GLU A 275 -2.34 8.10 22.70
C GLU A 275 -3.36 8.68 21.69
N ASN A 276 -2.92 9.07 20.50
CA ASN A 276 -3.79 9.52 19.41
C ASN A 276 -4.63 8.40 18.77
N ILE A 277 -4.39 7.13 19.14
CA ILE A 277 -5.11 5.97 18.62
C ILE A 277 -6.26 5.63 19.58
N PRO A 278 -7.52 5.52 19.11
CA PRO A 278 -8.65 5.15 19.96
C PRO A 278 -8.47 3.80 20.66
N GLU A 279 -8.88 3.72 21.93
CA GLU A 279 -8.68 2.54 22.79
C GLU A 279 -9.19 1.22 22.21
N ARG A 280 -10.26 1.25 21.40
CA ARG A 280 -10.78 0.04 20.73
C ARG A 280 -9.73 -0.66 19.87
N PHE A 281 -8.78 0.08 19.30
CA PHE A 281 -7.72 -0.44 18.43
C PHE A 281 -6.50 -0.95 19.22
N LYS A 282 -6.43 -0.71 20.53
CA LYS A 282 -5.33 -1.19 21.40
C LYS A 282 -5.64 -2.53 22.09
N LYS A 283 -6.90 -2.99 22.03
CA LYS A 283 -7.41 -4.13 22.82
C LYS A 283 -6.70 -5.47 22.58
N ARG A 284 -6.05 -5.70 21.43
CA ARG A 284 -5.42 -6.98 21.08
C ARG A 284 -3.99 -7.13 21.60
N GLY A 285 -3.78 -6.88 22.90
CA GLY A 285 -2.50 -7.13 23.57
C GLY A 285 -1.41 -6.09 23.29
N TYR A 286 -1.79 -4.87 22.93
CA TYR A 286 -0.83 -3.76 22.79
C TYR A 286 -0.17 -3.46 24.14
N ARG A 287 1.15 -3.25 24.12
CA ARG A 287 1.91 -2.72 25.24
C ARG A 287 2.81 -1.60 24.74
N GLN A 288 2.76 -0.45 25.41
CA GLN A 288 3.72 0.60 25.14
C GLN A 288 5.10 0.15 25.64
N VAL A 289 6.12 0.29 24.78
CA VAL A 289 7.49 -0.12 25.07
C VAL A 289 8.35 1.14 25.07
N ALA A 290 9.20 1.29 26.08
CA ALA A 290 10.16 2.38 26.10
C ALA A 290 11.15 2.26 24.93
N ARG A 291 11.48 3.39 24.30
CA ARG A 291 12.49 3.45 23.24
C ARG A 291 13.85 3.02 23.81
N ALA A 292 14.59 2.22 23.04
CA ALA A 292 15.96 1.89 23.41
C ALA A 292 16.89 3.11 23.26
N PRO A 293 18.04 3.15 23.98
CA PRO A 293 19.03 4.21 23.80
C PRO A 293 19.45 4.36 22.33
N LEU A 294 19.77 5.59 21.94
CA LEU A 294 20.20 5.94 20.58
C LEU A 294 21.36 5.04 20.13
N ASN A 295 21.21 4.46 18.95
CA ASN A 295 22.29 3.84 18.20
C ASN A 295 22.72 4.82 17.11
N GLU A 296 23.83 5.51 17.33
CA GLU A 296 24.33 6.56 16.44
C GLU A 296 24.57 6.06 15.00
N ALA A 297 25.09 4.84 14.85
CA ALA A 297 25.34 4.26 13.54
C ALA A 297 24.02 3.96 12.79
N ALA A 298 23.00 3.46 13.49
CA ALA A 298 21.67 3.29 12.91
C ALA A 298 21.06 4.64 12.49
N TYR A 299 21.21 5.68 13.32
CA TYR A 299 20.68 7.02 13.02
C TYR A 299 21.30 7.61 11.74
N LEU A 300 22.63 7.51 11.60
CA LEU A 300 23.35 7.99 10.41
C LEU A 300 22.93 7.30 9.10
N GLU A 301 22.45 6.06 9.17
CA GLU A 301 21.98 5.30 8.00
C GLU A 301 20.46 5.35 7.79
N THR A 302 19.71 6.06 8.64
CA THR A 302 18.23 6.06 8.61
C THR A 302 17.61 7.45 8.57
N ASP A 303 18.38 8.48 8.29
CA ASP A 303 17.90 9.86 8.18
C ASP A 303 16.80 10.04 7.11
N LEU A 304 16.85 9.28 6.02
CA LEU A 304 15.85 9.26 4.95
C LEU A 304 14.44 8.83 5.41
N LEU A 305 14.30 8.21 6.59
CA LEU A 305 12.99 7.92 7.17
C LEU A 305 12.24 9.21 7.55
N LEU A 306 12.96 10.32 7.73
CA LEU A 306 12.43 11.65 8.03
C LEU A 306 12.07 12.45 6.78
N ASP A 307 12.47 12.00 5.59
CA ASP A 307 12.15 12.70 4.34
C ASP A 307 10.63 12.71 4.13
N LEU A 308 10.07 13.90 3.89
CA LEU A 308 8.63 14.11 3.75
C LEU A 308 8.02 13.38 2.54
N LEU A 309 8.84 12.98 1.57
CA LEU A 309 8.40 12.14 0.45
C LEU A 309 8.21 10.68 0.86
N ASN A 310 8.85 10.22 1.94
CA ASN A 310 8.72 8.87 2.49
C ASN A 310 7.74 8.82 3.66
N SER A 311 7.70 9.90 4.44
CA SER A 311 6.87 10.03 5.63
C SER A 311 6.03 11.33 5.56
N PRO A 312 5.03 11.43 4.66
CA PRO A 312 4.18 12.63 4.54
C PRO A 312 3.42 12.97 5.83
N MET A 313 3.25 12.00 6.76
CA MET A 313 2.76 12.24 8.12
C MET A 313 3.59 13.26 8.91
N LEU A 314 4.85 13.51 8.53
CA LEU A 314 5.77 14.40 9.25
C LEU A 314 5.75 15.84 8.72
N ALA A 315 4.95 16.15 7.70
CA ALA A 315 4.82 17.50 7.19
C ALA A 315 4.34 18.46 8.30
N GLU A 316 4.67 19.74 8.21
CA GLU A 316 4.25 20.74 9.19
C GLU A 316 2.73 21.03 9.10
N ASP A 317 2.12 21.46 10.20
CA ASP A 317 0.65 21.65 10.29
C ASP A 317 0.14 22.71 9.31
N GLU A 318 0.94 23.74 9.01
CA GLU A 318 0.64 24.79 8.03
C GLU A 318 0.54 24.23 6.60
N VAL A 319 1.23 23.13 6.31
CA VAL A 319 1.15 22.43 5.02
C VAL A 319 -0.07 21.52 4.99
N VAL A 320 -0.25 20.70 6.04
CA VAL A 320 -1.31 19.69 6.08
C VAL A 320 -2.71 20.33 6.15
N SER A 321 -2.88 21.45 6.87
CA SER A 321 -4.15 22.19 6.94
C SER A 321 -4.66 22.71 5.59
N ARG A 322 -3.79 22.75 4.57
CA ARG A 322 -4.12 23.19 3.21
C ARG A 322 -4.38 22.02 2.25
N PHE A 323 -4.29 20.78 2.73
CA PHE A 323 -4.52 19.60 1.90
C PHE A 323 -5.98 19.51 1.42
N PRO A 324 -6.21 18.87 0.26
CA PRO A 324 -7.56 18.63 -0.22
C PRO A 324 -8.27 17.61 0.68
N GLU A 325 -9.59 17.55 0.57
CA GLU A 325 -10.40 16.56 1.30
C GLU A 325 -9.90 15.13 1.05
N ALA A 326 -10.04 14.29 2.06
CA ALA A 326 -9.50 12.94 2.05
C ALA A 326 -10.60 11.88 2.20
N CYS A 327 -10.51 10.81 1.41
CA CYS A 327 -11.19 9.56 1.67
C CYS A 327 -10.15 8.53 2.12
N ILE A 328 -10.27 8.05 3.36
CA ILE A 328 -9.31 7.11 3.96
C ILE A 328 -10.02 5.79 4.23
N VAL A 329 -9.48 4.71 3.69
CA VAL A 329 -9.90 3.34 4.00
C VAL A 329 -8.82 2.68 4.84
N SER A 330 -9.20 2.10 5.97
CA SER A 330 -8.30 1.35 6.85
C SER A 330 -8.82 -0.08 7.05
N CYS A 331 -7.94 -1.00 7.42
CA CYS A 331 -8.27 -2.42 7.64
C CYS A 331 -7.89 -2.84 9.07
N GLU A 332 -8.72 -3.64 9.74
CA GLU A 332 -8.47 -4.04 11.13
C GLU A 332 -7.25 -4.95 11.27
N TYR A 333 -7.07 -5.87 10.32
CA TYR A 333 -5.95 -6.82 10.29
C TYR A 333 -4.83 -6.32 9.38
N ASP A 334 -4.45 -5.06 9.56
CA ASP A 334 -3.40 -4.41 8.80
C ASP A 334 -2.31 -3.87 9.73
N ILE A 335 -1.06 -4.18 9.41
CA ILE A 335 0.11 -3.66 10.13
C ILE A 335 0.22 -2.13 10.02
N LEU A 336 -0.28 -1.54 8.94
CA LEU A 336 -0.33 -0.10 8.68
C LEU A 336 -1.65 0.56 9.09
N ARG A 337 -2.56 -0.16 9.78
CA ARG A 337 -3.85 0.41 10.23
C ARG A 337 -3.66 1.75 10.94
N ASP A 338 -2.68 1.82 11.84
CA ASP A 338 -2.49 3.00 12.67
C ASP A 338 -1.93 4.20 11.88
N ASN A 339 -1.30 3.99 10.71
CA ASN A 339 -0.95 5.09 9.81
C ASN A 339 -2.23 5.82 9.35
N SER A 340 -3.27 5.06 9.00
CA SER A 340 -4.57 5.61 8.58
C SER A 340 -5.26 6.36 9.72
N LEU A 341 -5.24 5.79 10.94
CA LEU A 341 -5.91 6.36 12.10
C LEU A 341 -5.26 7.67 12.55
N LEU A 342 -3.93 7.69 12.63
CA LEU A 342 -3.18 8.89 13.02
C LEU A 342 -3.37 10.01 11.98
N TYR A 343 -3.32 9.68 10.68
CA TYR A 343 -3.46 10.68 9.63
C TYR A 343 -4.88 11.24 9.55
N LYS A 344 -5.89 10.36 9.69
CA LYS A 344 -7.30 10.77 9.82
C LYS A 344 -7.46 11.80 10.93
N LYS A 345 -7.03 11.45 12.16
CA LYS A 345 -7.13 12.34 13.32
C LYS A 345 -6.44 13.67 13.04
N ARG A 346 -5.22 13.61 12.48
CA ARG A 346 -4.44 14.81 12.17
C ARG A 346 -5.15 15.73 11.17
N LEU A 347 -5.69 15.18 10.07
CA LEU A 347 -6.44 15.96 9.09
C LEU A 347 -7.68 16.61 9.73
N GLU A 348 -8.43 15.85 10.54
CA GLU A 348 -9.61 16.35 11.26
C GLU A 348 -9.25 17.46 12.25
N ASP A 349 -8.20 17.29 13.05
CA ASP A 349 -7.71 18.29 14.01
C ASP A 349 -7.30 19.61 13.31
N LEU A 350 -6.87 19.53 12.05
CA LEU A 350 -6.49 20.68 11.21
C LEU A 350 -7.62 21.21 10.32
N GLY A 351 -8.84 20.69 10.45
CA GLY A 351 -10.01 21.15 9.71
C GLY A 351 -10.07 20.69 8.25
N VAL A 352 -9.25 19.74 7.83
CA VAL A 352 -9.35 19.12 6.50
C VAL A 352 -10.53 18.14 6.50
N PRO A 353 -11.47 18.21 5.54
CA PRO A 353 -12.59 17.27 5.48
C PRO A 353 -12.10 15.83 5.26
N VAL A 354 -12.60 14.90 6.08
CA VAL A 354 -12.24 13.48 5.99
C VAL A 354 -13.48 12.59 5.94
N THR A 355 -13.58 11.78 4.89
CA THR A 355 -14.44 10.60 4.84
C THR A 355 -13.62 9.38 5.22
N TRP A 356 -13.98 8.70 6.31
CA TRP A 356 -13.23 7.53 6.78
C TRP A 356 -14.07 6.27 6.85
N HIS A 357 -13.52 5.18 6.34
CA HIS A 357 -14.10 3.84 6.44
C HIS A 357 -13.11 2.85 7.04
N HIS A 358 -13.58 2.06 7.99
CA HIS A 358 -12.82 0.97 8.59
C HIS A 358 -13.39 -0.38 8.17
N MET A 359 -12.54 -1.23 7.61
CA MET A 359 -12.87 -2.59 7.21
C MET A 359 -12.53 -3.56 8.34
N GLU A 360 -13.53 -3.90 9.14
CA GLU A 360 -13.40 -4.80 10.32
C GLU A 360 -12.88 -6.20 9.97
N ASP A 361 -13.17 -6.70 8.76
CA ASP A 361 -12.72 -7.99 8.22
C ASP A 361 -11.57 -7.84 7.21
N GLY A 362 -11.06 -6.62 7.02
CA GLY A 362 -10.04 -6.30 6.04
C GLY A 362 -8.63 -6.57 6.53
N PHE A 363 -7.73 -6.81 5.59
CA PHE A 363 -6.29 -6.96 5.82
C PHE A 363 -5.51 -6.20 4.74
N HIS A 364 -4.21 -6.01 4.95
CA HIS A 364 -3.37 -5.24 4.03
C HIS A 364 -3.35 -5.84 2.62
N GLY A 365 -3.50 -5.00 1.60
CA GLY A 365 -3.49 -5.45 0.19
C GLY A 365 -4.76 -6.17 -0.25
N VAL A 366 -5.83 -6.23 0.57
CA VAL A 366 -7.06 -6.93 0.21
C VAL A 366 -7.68 -6.45 -1.12
N LEU A 367 -7.47 -5.19 -1.53
CA LEU A 367 -7.96 -4.66 -2.82
C LEU A 367 -7.35 -5.40 -4.01
N SER A 368 -6.12 -5.91 -3.93
CA SER A 368 -5.49 -6.67 -5.02
C SER A 368 -6.20 -7.99 -5.30
N THR A 369 -7.04 -8.46 -4.38
CA THR A 369 -7.85 -9.68 -4.59
C THR A 369 -9.00 -9.49 -5.57
N LEU A 370 -9.27 -8.26 -6.00
CA LEU A 370 -10.29 -7.93 -6.98
C LEU A 370 -10.00 -8.61 -8.33
N GLY A 371 -10.95 -9.39 -8.82
CA GLY A 371 -10.82 -10.11 -10.09
C GLY A 371 -10.04 -11.43 -10.00
N MET A 372 -9.57 -11.85 -8.82
CA MET A 372 -8.86 -13.13 -8.64
C MET A 372 -9.81 -14.36 -8.57
N GLY A 373 -10.99 -14.29 -9.19
CA GLY A 373 -11.96 -15.38 -9.22
C GLY A 373 -12.33 -15.90 -7.82
N CYS A 374 -12.10 -17.19 -7.56
CA CYS A 374 -12.42 -17.82 -6.27
C CYS A 374 -11.60 -17.25 -5.09
N LEU A 375 -10.43 -16.65 -5.35
CA LEU A 375 -9.58 -16.02 -4.34
C LEU A 375 -10.03 -14.60 -3.98
N GLN A 376 -10.99 -14.01 -4.70
CA GLN A 376 -11.51 -12.69 -4.36
C GLN A 376 -12.12 -12.67 -2.96
N VAL A 377 -11.74 -11.67 -2.17
CA VAL A 377 -12.31 -11.40 -0.85
C VAL A 377 -13.40 -10.33 -0.99
N PRO A 378 -14.61 -10.51 -0.43
CA PRO A 378 -15.71 -9.54 -0.55
C PRO A 378 -15.35 -8.12 -0.10
N CYS A 379 -14.46 -8.00 0.90
CA CYS A 379 -13.91 -6.73 1.36
C CYS A 379 -13.32 -5.88 0.22
N ALA A 380 -12.61 -6.48 -0.75
CA ALA A 380 -12.06 -5.77 -1.90
C ALA A 380 -13.13 -5.05 -2.73
N THR A 381 -14.29 -5.70 -2.92
CA THR A 381 -15.41 -5.10 -3.65
C THR A 381 -16.08 -3.98 -2.86
N ARG A 382 -16.15 -4.08 -1.52
CA ARG A 382 -16.67 -2.99 -0.69
C ARG A 382 -15.75 -1.76 -0.74
N ILE A 383 -14.44 -1.96 -0.64
CA ILE A 383 -13.45 -0.88 -0.79
C ILE A 383 -13.62 -0.17 -2.13
N LEU A 384 -13.65 -0.92 -3.24
CA LEU A 384 -13.85 -0.33 -4.56
C LEU A 384 -15.16 0.46 -4.67
N ARG A 385 -16.28 -0.06 -4.14
CA ARG A 385 -17.57 0.66 -4.16
C ARG A 385 -17.48 1.99 -3.42
N LEU A 386 -16.78 2.03 -2.27
CA LEU A 386 -16.57 3.28 -1.54
C LEU A 386 -15.74 4.28 -2.34
N MET A 387 -14.68 3.81 -3.01
CA MET A 387 -13.88 4.66 -3.91
C MET A 387 -14.76 5.27 -5.00
N VAL A 388 -15.57 4.46 -5.67
CA VAL A 388 -16.50 4.91 -6.73
C VAL A 388 -17.53 5.90 -6.19
N GLN A 389 -18.14 5.62 -5.04
CA GLN A 389 -19.14 6.49 -4.42
C GLN A 389 -18.56 7.84 -4.05
N PHE A 390 -17.37 7.86 -3.45
CA PHE A 390 -16.68 9.09 -3.10
C PHE A 390 -16.35 9.91 -4.34
N ILE A 391 -15.77 9.31 -5.39
CA ILE A 391 -15.44 10.01 -6.64
C ILE A 391 -16.70 10.62 -7.30
N LYS A 392 -17.84 9.94 -7.25
CA LYS A 392 -19.11 10.46 -7.77
C LYS A 392 -19.71 11.60 -6.94
N GLY A 393 -19.34 11.70 -5.67
CA GLY A 393 -19.83 12.74 -4.76
C GLY A 393 -19.03 14.04 -4.82
N LEU A 394 -17.88 14.06 -5.50
CA LEU A 394 -17.03 15.24 -5.71
C LEU A 394 -17.54 16.13 -6.84
#